data_AF-A0A1C5FQD9-F1
#
_entry.id   AF-A0A1C5FQD9-F1
#
_cell.length_a   1.000
_cell.length_b   1.000
_cell.length_c   1.000
_cell.angle_alpha   90.00
_cell.angle_beta   90.00
_cell.angle_gamma   90.00
#
_symmetry.space_group_name_H-M   'P 1'
#
loop_
_entity.id
_entity.type
_entity.pdbx_description
1 polymer ?
#
loop_
_entity_poly.entity_id
_entity_poly.type
_entity_poly.pdbx_seq_one_letter_code
_entity_poly.pdbx_strand_id
1 'polypeptide(L)'
;MQERIRRRRRAAFVGRRRELALFRENLDLPPDDERHRFLFHVRGNAGVGKTSLVRELEQLARERGALTAYTDEAVAGVPEAMTAISEQFGRQGRPLKALDRVLANYRQRRFEVESAAMSVDLPAEAAGPSAGSRAVAAAGL
;
A
#
# COMPACT_ATOMS: atom_id res chain seq x y z
N MET A 1 -21.96 1.72 -4.38
CA MET A 1 -22.22 0.40 -5.01
C MET A 1 -21.29 -0.71 -4.48
N GLN A 2 -19.97 -0.52 -4.43
CA GLN A 2 -19.01 -1.55 -3.98
C GLN A 2 -19.22 -2.03 -2.52
N GLU A 3 -19.60 -1.14 -1.61
CA GLU A 3 -19.95 -1.46 -0.21
C GLU A 3 -21.04 -2.54 -0.11
N ARG A 4 -22.06 -2.47 -0.98
CA ARG A 4 -23.21 -3.39 -0.99
C ARG A 4 -22.83 -4.77 -1.53
N ILE A 5 -21.92 -4.83 -2.50
CA ILE A 5 -21.36 -6.09 -3.03
C ILE A 5 -20.49 -6.78 -1.98
N ARG A 6 -19.64 -6.01 -1.27
CA ARG A 6 -18.88 -6.52 -0.12
C ARG A 6 -19.81 -7.10 0.94
N ARG A 7 -20.85 -6.36 1.35
CA ARG A 7 -21.85 -6.84 2.33
C ARG A 7 -22.58 -8.12 1.88
N ARG A 8 -22.94 -8.27 0.60
CA ARG A 8 -23.59 -9.49 0.09
C ARG A 8 -22.66 -10.71 0.10
N ARG A 9 -21.37 -10.55 -0.20
CA ARG A 9 -20.38 -11.64 -0.05
C ARG A 9 -20.22 -12.09 1.40
N ARG A 10 -20.41 -11.18 2.38
CA ARG A 10 -20.39 -11.51 3.83
C ARG A 10 -21.54 -12.43 4.24
N ALA A 11 -22.74 -12.23 3.70
CA ALA A 11 -23.88 -13.11 3.97
C ALA A 11 -23.65 -14.55 3.46
N ALA A 12 -22.73 -14.74 2.51
CA ALA A 12 -22.30 -16.04 2.00
C ALA A 12 -21.06 -16.61 2.72
N PHE A 13 -20.45 -15.90 3.68
CA PHE A 13 -19.36 -16.41 4.49
C PHE A 13 -19.93 -17.31 5.61
N VAL A 14 -20.20 -18.56 5.24
CA VAL A 14 -20.74 -19.57 6.16
C VAL A 14 -19.59 -20.39 6.73
N GLY A 15 -19.38 -20.29 8.05
CA GLY A 15 -18.35 -21.05 8.77
C GLY A 15 -17.31 -20.16 9.45
N ARG A 16 -16.21 -20.78 9.90
CA ARG A 16 -15.05 -20.11 10.53
C ARG A 16 -15.33 -19.30 11.81
N ARG A 17 -16.47 -19.57 12.46
CA ARG A 17 -16.88 -18.89 13.70
C ARG A 17 -15.86 -19.07 14.81
N ARG A 18 -15.22 -20.25 14.88
CA ARG A 18 -14.18 -20.54 15.88
C ARG A 18 -12.94 -19.70 15.65
N GLU A 19 -12.48 -19.57 14.41
CA GLU A 19 -11.32 -18.76 14.05
C GLU A 19 -11.58 -17.27 14.31
N LEU A 20 -12.78 -16.78 13.98
CA LEU A 20 -13.18 -15.40 14.30
C LEU A 20 -13.29 -15.16 15.81
N ALA A 21 -13.83 -16.12 16.56
CA ALA A 21 -13.91 -16.02 18.02
C ALA A 21 -12.52 -16.00 18.66
N LEU A 22 -11.62 -16.88 18.23
CA LEU A 22 -10.23 -16.90 18.71
C LEU A 22 -9.51 -15.57 18.46
N PHE A 23 -9.65 -14.99 17.26
CA PHE A 23 -9.05 -13.70 16.96
C PHE A 23 -9.68 -12.58 17.80
N ARG A 24 -11.00 -12.62 18.01
CA ARG A 24 -11.72 -11.68 18.87
C ARG A 24 -11.23 -11.69 20.31
N GLU A 25 -11.20 -12.88 20.90
CA GLU A 25 -10.75 -13.10 22.27
C GLU A 25 -9.29 -12.64 22.43
N ASN A 26 -8.46 -12.87 21.42
CA ASN A 26 -7.07 -12.38 21.42
C ASN A 26 -6.96 -10.85 21.48
N LEU A 27 -7.83 -10.13 20.77
CA LEU A 27 -7.86 -8.66 20.81
C LEU A 27 -8.28 -8.10 22.17
N ASP A 28 -8.93 -8.90 23.01
CA ASP A 28 -9.33 -8.53 24.37
C ASP A 28 -8.20 -8.77 25.40
N LEU A 29 -7.11 -9.43 25.00
CA LEU A 29 -5.92 -9.64 25.83
C LEU A 29 -4.90 -8.50 25.67
N PRO A 30 -4.31 -7.99 26.76
CA PRO A 30 -3.20 -7.04 26.68
C PRO A 30 -2.01 -7.62 25.89
N PRO A 31 -1.23 -6.80 25.16
CA PRO A 31 -0.06 -7.28 24.43
C PRO A 31 0.98 -8.00 25.30
N ASP A 32 1.12 -7.61 26.57
CA ASP A 32 2.10 -8.18 27.50
C ASP A 32 1.61 -9.50 28.16
N ASP A 33 0.37 -9.93 27.89
CA ASP A 33 -0.16 -11.21 28.38
C ASP A 33 0.44 -12.36 27.57
N GLU A 34 0.98 -13.38 28.24
CA GLU A 34 1.58 -14.56 27.57
C GLU A 34 0.62 -15.31 26.66
N ARG A 35 -0.69 -15.17 26.89
CA ARG A 35 -1.74 -15.78 26.05
C ARG A 35 -1.99 -14.99 24.77
N HIS A 36 -1.51 -13.74 24.69
CA HIS A 36 -1.66 -12.88 23.52
C HIS A 36 -0.83 -13.42 22.34
N ARG A 37 -1.51 -13.71 21.24
CA ARG A 37 -0.90 -14.19 20.00
C ARG A 37 -0.69 -13.03 19.04
N PHE A 38 0.58 -12.78 18.69
CA PHE A 38 0.95 -11.74 17.72
C PHE A 38 0.81 -12.17 16.26
N LEU A 39 0.91 -13.47 15.99
CA LEU A 39 0.91 -14.01 14.63
C LEU A 39 -0.18 -15.07 14.44
N PHE A 40 -1.09 -14.79 13.49
CA PHE A 40 -2.08 -15.74 13.01
C PHE A 40 -1.73 -16.19 11.59
N HIS A 41 -1.34 -17.45 11.43
CA HIS A 41 -1.04 -18.02 10.13
C HIS A 41 -2.23 -18.80 9.58
N VAL A 42 -2.88 -18.27 8.54
CA VAL A 42 -4.04 -18.90 7.89
C VAL A 42 -3.58 -19.80 6.74
N ARG A 43 -3.76 -21.11 6.87
CA ARG A 43 -3.44 -22.11 5.83
C ARG A 43 -4.67 -22.91 5.39
N GLY A 44 -4.59 -23.50 4.20
CA GLY A 44 -5.62 -24.38 3.65
C GLY A 44 -5.64 -24.37 2.12
N ASN A 45 -6.42 -25.29 1.53
CA ASN A 45 -6.50 -25.48 0.09
C ASN A 45 -6.98 -24.23 -0.66
N ALA A 46 -6.73 -24.17 -1.98
CA ALA A 46 -7.29 -23.11 -2.82
C ALA A 46 -8.83 -23.10 -2.74
N GLY A 47 -9.45 -21.92 -2.84
CA GLY A 47 -10.91 -21.78 -2.84
C GLY A 47 -11.62 -21.90 -1.47
N VAL A 48 -10.94 -22.30 -0.39
CA VAL A 48 -11.59 -22.50 0.93
C VAL A 48 -11.94 -21.21 1.70
N GLY A 49 -11.82 -20.04 1.07
CA GLY A 49 -12.20 -18.76 1.68
C GLY A 49 -11.17 -18.11 2.60
N LYS A 50 -9.86 -18.42 2.46
CA LYS A 50 -8.79 -17.83 3.30
C LYS A 50 -8.76 -16.29 3.21
N THR A 51 -8.79 -15.75 1.99
CA THR A 51 -8.82 -14.30 1.77
C THR A 51 -10.05 -13.68 2.41
N SER A 52 -11.22 -14.33 2.28
CA SER A 52 -12.44 -13.86 2.97
C SER A 52 -12.28 -13.85 4.48
N LEU A 53 -11.69 -14.90 5.08
CA LEU A 53 -11.41 -14.92 6.51
C LEU A 53 -10.50 -13.76 6.93
N VAL A 54 -9.38 -13.52 6.24
CA VAL A 54 -8.47 -12.40 6.56
C VAL A 54 -9.18 -11.04 6.47
N ARG A 55 -10.09 -10.85 5.49
CA ARG A 55 -10.90 -9.64 5.39
C ARG A 55 -11.89 -9.49 6.55
N GLU A 56 -12.46 -10.58 7.05
CA GLU A 56 -13.29 -10.54 8.26
C GLU A 56 -12.47 -10.24 9.52
N LEU A 57 -11.24 -10.78 9.63
CA LEU A 57 -10.32 -10.42 10.72
C LEU A 57 -9.94 -8.93 10.68
N GLU A 58 -9.62 -8.40 9.49
CA GLU A 58 -9.33 -6.97 9.26
C GLU A 58 -10.50 -6.10 9.75
N GLN A 59 -11.73 -6.46 9.38
CA GLN A 59 -12.93 -5.75 9.81
C GLN A 59 -13.11 -5.81 11.33
N LEU A 60 -12.94 -6.99 11.93
CA LEU A 60 -13.09 -7.16 13.38
C LEU A 60 -12.06 -6.33 14.15
N ALA A 61 -10.80 -6.30 13.69
CA ALA A 61 -9.75 -5.48 14.29
C ALA A 61 -10.13 -3.99 14.26
N ARG A 62 -10.64 -3.49 13.13
CA ARG A 62 -11.12 -2.10 13.00
C ARG A 62 -12.30 -1.80 13.93
N GLU A 63 -13.27 -2.71 14.03
CA GLU A 63 -14.42 -2.55 14.93
C GLU A 63 -14.00 -2.50 16.41
N ARG A 64 -12.90 -3.16 16.75
CA ARG A 64 -12.26 -3.10 18.07
C ARG A 64 -11.33 -1.89 18.26
N GLY A 65 -11.25 -0.99 17.28
CA GLY A 65 -10.45 0.23 17.36
C GLY A 65 -8.95 0.02 17.10
N ALA A 66 -8.53 -1.15 16.64
CA ALA A 66 -7.13 -1.40 16.31
C ALA A 66 -6.75 -0.65 15.02
N LEU A 67 -5.56 -0.04 15.03
CA LEU A 67 -4.98 0.57 13.84
C LEU A 67 -4.63 -0.53 12.84
N THR A 68 -5.34 -0.58 11.71
CA THR A 68 -5.34 -1.77 10.83
C THR A 68 -5.04 -1.41 9.38
N ALA A 69 -4.10 -2.11 8.75
CA ALA A 69 -3.84 -2.05 7.32
C ALA A 69 -3.91 -3.44 6.70
N TYR A 70 -4.33 -3.50 5.44
CA TYR A 70 -4.34 -4.72 4.64
C TYR A 70 -3.58 -4.50 3.34
N THR A 71 -2.75 -5.47 2.97
CA THR A 71 -2.07 -5.55 1.68
C THR A 71 -2.20 -6.98 1.13
N ASP A 72 -2.22 -7.11 -0.19
CA ASP A 72 -2.21 -8.38 -0.92
C ASP A 72 -1.18 -8.34 -2.04
N GLU A 73 -1.14 -9.38 -2.88
CA GLU A 73 -0.22 -9.50 -4.01
C GLU A 73 -0.37 -8.41 -5.09
N ALA A 74 -1.38 -7.52 -5.01
CA ALA A 74 -1.56 -6.46 -6.00
C ALA A 74 -0.54 -5.32 -5.86
N VAL A 75 0.17 -5.20 -4.73
CA VAL A 75 1.23 -4.20 -4.56
C VAL A 75 2.51 -4.63 -5.26
N ALA A 76 3.12 -3.73 -6.04
CA ALA A 76 4.24 -4.04 -6.93
C ALA A 76 5.61 -4.18 -6.22
N GLY A 77 5.64 -4.13 -4.88
CA GLY A 77 6.88 -4.17 -4.12
C GLY A 77 6.73 -3.70 -2.68
N VAL A 78 7.85 -3.76 -1.95
CA VAL A 78 7.91 -3.33 -0.54
C VAL A 78 7.60 -1.83 -0.39
N PRO A 79 8.16 -0.90 -1.20
CA PRO A 79 7.82 0.52 -1.08
C PRO A 79 6.35 0.82 -1.32
N GLU A 80 5.73 0.12 -2.27
CA GLU A 80 4.31 0.23 -2.60
C GLU A 80 3.44 -0.32 -1.47
N ALA A 81 3.82 -1.44 -0.87
CA ALA A 81 3.16 -1.97 0.32
C ALA A 81 3.22 -0.99 1.50
N MET A 82 4.40 -0.42 1.77
CA MET A 82 4.59 0.58 2.84
C MET A 82 3.79 1.86 2.58
N THR A 83 3.70 2.28 1.32
CA THR A 83 2.84 3.40 0.91
C THR A 83 1.38 3.09 1.20
N ALA A 84 0.89 1.92 0.77
CA ALA A 84 -0.49 1.50 1.01
C ALA A 84 -0.84 1.39 2.51
N ILE A 85 0.11 0.95 3.34
CA ILE A 85 -0.04 0.91 4.81
C ILE A 85 -0.12 2.34 5.37
N SER A 86 0.81 3.21 4.98
CA SER A 86 0.84 4.60 5.50
C SER A 86 -0.44 5.35 5.17
N GLU A 87 -0.93 5.24 3.93
CA GLU A 87 -2.18 5.86 3.52
C GLU A 87 -3.39 5.31 4.30
N GLN A 88 -3.45 4.00 4.53
CA GLN A 88 -4.51 3.38 5.31
C GLN A 88 -4.52 3.89 6.77
N PHE A 89 -3.35 4.07 7.37
CA PHE A 89 -3.24 4.63 8.72
C PHE A 89 -3.59 6.13 8.75
N GLY A 90 -3.20 6.89 7.73
CA GLY A 90 -3.60 8.29 7.55
C GLY A 90 -5.13 8.44 7.49
N ARG A 91 -5.82 7.57 6.74
CA ARG A 91 -7.30 7.52 6.68
C ARG A 91 -7.96 7.17 8.02
N GLN A 92 -7.22 6.54 8.94
CA GLN A 92 -7.64 6.25 10.31
C GLN A 92 -7.20 7.34 11.31
N GLY A 93 -6.69 8.48 10.83
CA GLY A 93 -6.25 9.60 11.67
C GLY A 93 -4.90 9.37 12.37
N ARG A 94 -4.11 8.38 11.93
CA ARG A 94 -2.78 8.05 12.49
C ARG A 94 -1.69 8.15 11.41
N PRO A 95 -1.40 9.34 10.86
CA PRO A 95 -0.42 9.49 9.79
C PRO A 95 1.01 9.16 10.24
N LEU A 96 1.78 8.51 9.38
CA LEU A 96 3.18 8.13 9.63
C LEU A 96 4.15 9.12 8.96
N LYS A 97 4.17 10.38 9.44
CA LYS A 97 4.89 11.50 8.79
C LYS A 97 6.36 11.23 8.44
N ALA A 98 7.07 10.50 9.30
CA ALA A 98 8.48 10.15 9.04
C ALA A 98 8.60 9.18 7.86
N LEU A 99 7.75 8.16 7.81
CA LEU A 99 7.66 7.21 6.71
C LEU A 99 7.23 7.91 5.42
N ASP A 100 6.23 8.78 5.48
CA ASP A 100 5.74 9.55 4.33
C ASP A 100 6.86 10.36 3.67
N ARG A 101 7.71 11.00 4.49
CA ARG A 101 8.87 11.77 3.99
C ARG A 101 9.89 10.87 3.29
N VAL A 102 10.21 9.71 3.86
CA VAL A 102 11.16 8.76 3.26
C VAL A 102 10.61 8.20 1.96
N LEU A 103 9.32 7.83 1.92
CA LEU A 103 8.65 7.33 0.71
C LEU A 103 8.54 8.39 -0.39
N ALA A 104 8.36 9.67 -0.03
CA ALA A 104 8.37 10.77 -0.99
C ALA A 104 9.75 10.94 -1.63
N ASN A 105 10.82 10.90 -0.82
CA ASN A 105 12.19 10.96 -1.33
C ASN A 105 12.50 9.76 -2.25
N TYR A 106 12.10 8.55 -1.85
CA TYR A 106 12.26 7.35 -2.66
C TYR A 106 11.58 7.47 -4.03
N ARG A 107 10.31 7.91 -4.05
CA ARG A 107 9.55 8.10 -5.30
C ARG A 107 10.19 9.14 -6.20
N GLN A 108 10.67 10.25 -5.62
CA GLN A 108 11.36 11.30 -6.36
C GLN A 108 12.62 10.77 -7.05
N ARG A 109 13.48 10.06 -6.30
CA ARG A 109 14.72 9.48 -6.85
C ARG A 109 14.44 8.42 -7.91
N ARG A 110 13.43 7.58 -7.70
CA ARG A 110 13.02 6.57 -8.68
C ARG A 110 12.57 7.22 -9.98
N PHE A 111 11.75 8.27 -9.89
CA PHE A 111 11.31 9.02 -11.07
C PHE A 111 12.49 9.67 -11.81
N GLU A 112 13.43 10.27 -11.09
CA GLU A 112 14.66 10.84 -11.70
C GLU A 112 15.44 9.78 -12.49
N VAL A 113 15.63 8.58 -11.93
CA VAL A 113 16.32 7.47 -12.61
C VAL A 113 15.53 6.96 -13.82
N GLU A 114 14.23 6.73 -13.66
CA GLU A 114 13.37 6.22 -14.75
C GLU A 114 13.27 7.24 -15.90
N SER A 115 13.13 8.53 -15.59
CA SER A 115 13.10 9.60 -16.59
C SER A 115 14.44 9.75 -17.33
N ALA A 116 15.57 9.62 -16.63
CA ALA A 116 16.89 9.62 -17.24
C ALA A 116 17.05 8.42 -18.21
N ALA A 117 16.63 7.22 -17.81
CA ALA A 117 16.66 6.04 -18.67
C ALA A 117 15.80 6.21 -19.93
N MET A 118 14.57 6.74 -19.79
CA MET A 118 13.68 7.01 -20.93
C MET A 118 14.24 8.08 -21.90
N SER A 119 15.02 9.04 -21.40
CA SER A 119 15.66 10.05 -22.24
C SER A 119 16.84 9.51 -23.06
N VAL A 120 17.45 8.39 -22.64
CA VAL A 120 18.55 7.72 -23.34
C VAL A 120 18.04 6.81 -24.47
N ASP A 121 16.83 6.26 -24.34
CA ASP A 121 16.21 5.34 -25.31
C ASP A 121 15.45 6.04 -26.47
N LEU A 122 15.35 7.37 -26.45
CA LEU A 122 14.84 8.14 -27.60
C LEU A 122 15.97 8.28 -28.64
N PRO A 123 15.76 7.88 -29.92
CA PRO A 123 16.70 8.22 -30.97
C PRO A 123 16.86 9.73 -31.01
N ALA A 124 18.10 10.21 -31.01
CA ALA A 124 18.44 11.60 -31.24
C ALA A 124 18.17 11.99 -32.72
N GLU A 125 16.92 11.97 -33.16
CA GLU A 125 16.48 12.53 -34.43
C GLU A 125 15.25 13.41 -34.22
N ALA A 126 15.54 14.67 -33.95
CA ALA A 126 14.89 15.88 -34.50
C ALA A 126 15.01 17.08 -33.53
N ALA A 127 16.15 17.25 -32.86
CA ALA A 127 16.54 18.57 -32.36
C ALA A 127 17.35 19.27 -33.47
N GLY A 128 16.63 19.87 -34.42
CA GLY A 128 17.21 20.93 -35.26
C GLY A 128 17.78 22.04 -34.36
N PRO A 129 18.76 22.83 -34.86
CA PRO A 129 19.58 23.70 -34.02
C PRO A 129 18.71 24.63 -33.17
N SER A 130 18.74 24.44 -31.85
CA SER A 130 18.03 25.29 -30.91
C SER A 130 18.57 26.72 -30.99
N ALA A 131 17.68 27.67 -31.26
CA ALA A 131 17.93 29.09 -31.46
C ALA A 131 18.33 29.86 -30.19
N GLY A 132 19.12 29.28 -29.29
CA GLY A 132 19.48 29.86 -27.99
C GLY A 132 20.88 30.48 -27.89
N SER A 133 21.78 30.24 -28.84
CA SER A 133 23.18 30.66 -28.76
C SER A 133 23.50 31.79 -29.75
N ARG A 134 22.91 32.98 -29.56
CA ARG A 134 23.42 34.21 -30.16
C ARG A 134 23.74 35.24 -29.09
N ALA A 135 24.83 35.00 -28.37
CA ALA A 135 25.65 36.08 -27.86
C ALA A 135 26.98 36.06 -28.63
N VAL A 136 27.40 37.25 -29.06
CA VAL A 136 28.68 37.63 -29.70
C VAL A 136 28.68 37.64 -31.25
N ALA A 137 29.07 38.81 -31.76
CA ALA A 137 29.37 39.20 -33.14
C ALA A 137 28.20 39.70 -34.02
N ALA A 138 27.73 40.92 -33.72
CA ALA A 138 27.53 41.99 -34.72
C ALA A 138 27.09 43.29 -34.03
N ALA A 139 28.06 44.05 -33.51
CA ALA A 139 27.91 45.47 -33.25
C ALA A 139 29.27 46.12 -33.48
N GLY A 140 29.60 46.29 -34.76
CA GLY A 140 30.54 47.32 -35.20
C GLY A 140 29.72 48.55 -35.56
N LEU A 141 29.87 49.61 -34.75
CA LEU A 141 29.97 50.99 -35.18
C LEU A 141 31.19 51.57 -34.46
#